data_AF-A0A955A7Z4-F1
#
_entry.id   AF-A0A955A7Z4-F1
#
_cell.length_a   1.000
_cell.length_b   1.000
_cell.length_c   1.000
_cell.angle_alpha   90.00
_cell.angle_beta   90.00
_cell.angle_gamma   90.00
#
_symmetry.space_group_name_H-M   'P 1'
#
loop_
_entity.id
_entity.type
_entity.pdbx_description
1 polymer ?
#
loop_
_entity_poly.entity_id
_entity_poly.type
_entity_poly.pdbx_seq_one_letter_code
_entity_poly.pdbx_strand_id
1 'polypeptide(L)'
;MSDKLAEKLGHAIESPPVWCWHSCGNPGIGPTVQTALSLFGSSISQVERVTIRLDVPDDYMVLSSYFCWCEILNLVIEGTPVEQDSLSEMLSEPLMSPEGDDVQAVLPYIDPRWVVAICPLVTANRSTHLPV
;
A
#
# COMPACT_ATOMS: atom_id res chain seq x y z
N MET A 1 -8.73 6.63 -8.98
CA MET A 1 -8.80 6.10 -7.60
C MET A 1 -9.88 6.78 -6.77
N SER A 2 -9.84 8.11 -6.60
CA SER A 2 -10.84 8.85 -5.81
C SER A 2 -12.28 8.66 -6.30
N ASP A 3 -12.51 8.61 -7.61
CA ASP A 3 -13.85 8.40 -8.16
C ASP A 3 -14.42 7.01 -7.81
N LYS A 4 -13.59 5.96 -7.88
CA LYS A 4 -14.01 4.60 -7.48
C LYS A 4 -14.28 4.49 -5.98
N LEU A 5 -13.50 5.19 -5.15
CA LEU A 5 -13.78 5.25 -3.73
C LEU A 5 -15.06 6.06 -3.46
N ALA A 6 -15.28 7.17 -4.16
CA ALA A 6 -16.51 7.95 -4.03
C ALA A 6 -17.75 7.15 -4.47
N GLU A 7 -17.63 6.35 -5.52
CA GLU A 7 -18.66 5.41 -5.97
C GLU A 7 -18.99 4.38 -4.88
N LYS A 8 -17.97 3.74 -4.29
CA LYS A 8 -18.15 2.80 -3.17
C LYS A 8 -18.80 3.43 -1.94
N LEU A 9 -18.41 4.66 -1.60
CA LEU A 9 -18.91 5.36 -0.42
C LEU A 9 -20.26 6.04 -0.63
N GLY A 10 -20.69 6.20 -1.89
CA GLY A 10 -21.88 6.96 -2.26
C GLY A 10 -21.75 8.48 -2.08
N HIS A 11 -20.54 9.01 -1.88
CA HIS A 11 -20.28 10.44 -1.73
C HIS A 11 -18.85 10.83 -2.14
N ALA A 12 -18.63 12.10 -2.45
CA ALA A 12 -17.30 12.62 -2.81
C ALA A 12 -16.31 12.55 -1.64
N ILE A 13 -15.02 12.46 -1.95
CA ILE A 13 -13.94 12.45 -0.97
C ILE A 13 -13.30 13.84 -0.93
N GLU A 14 -13.31 14.46 0.25
CA GLU A 14 -12.81 15.82 0.46
C GLU A 14 -11.32 15.87 0.87
N SER A 15 -10.74 14.72 1.21
CA SER A 15 -9.34 14.56 1.62
C SER A 15 -8.54 13.72 0.64
N PRO A 16 -7.20 13.89 0.60
CA PRO A 16 -6.34 12.96 -0.11
C PRO A 16 -6.54 11.53 0.41
N PRO A 17 -6.60 10.52 -0.46
CA PRO A 17 -6.75 9.15 -0.03
C PRO A 17 -5.50 8.64 0.69
N VAL A 18 -5.68 7.66 1.55
CA VAL A 18 -4.61 6.97 2.26
C VAL A 18 -4.24 5.70 1.49
N TRP A 19 -2.96 5.54 1.18
CA TRP A 19 -2.44 4.34 0.54
C TRP A 19 -1.83 3.41 1.58
N CYS A 20 -2.27 2.16 1.57
CA CYS A 20 -1.85 1.11 2.48
C CYS A 20 -1.42 -0.14 1.70
N TRP A 21 -0.66 -1.02 2.36
CA TRP A 21 -0.35 -2.34 1.83
C TRP A 21 -1.42 -3.34 2.28
N HIS A 22 -2.02 -4.04 1.33
CA HIS A 22 -2.96 -5.13 1.59
C HIS A 22 -2.24 -6.49 1.61
N SER A 23 -1.35 -6.72 0.65
CA SER A 23 -0.56 -7.94 0.52
C SER A 23 0.78 -7.62 -0.12
N CYS A 24 1.86 -8.27 0.33
CA CYS A 24 3.21 -8.05 -0.18
C CYS A 24 3.84 -9.38 -0.64
N GLY A 25 4.05 -9.53 -1.94
CA GLY A 25 4.59 -10.72 -2.62
C GLY A 25 3.69 -11.96 -2.59
N ASN A 26 2.86 -12.13 -1.56
CA ASN A 26 1.90 -13.23 -1.41
C ASN A 26 0.62 -12.76 -0.71
N PRO A 27 -0.53 -13.43 -0.94
CA PRO A 27 -1.78 -13.12 -0.27
C PRO A 27 -1.65 -13.13 1.27
N GLY A 28 -2.10 -12.05 1.91
CA GLY A 28 -2.16 -11.93 3.37
C GLY A 28 -0.81 -11.66 4.06
N ILE A 29 0.28 -11.54 3.30
CA ILE A 29 1.59 -11.15 3.84
C ILE A 29 1.66 -9.63 3.95
N GLY A 30 1.96 -9.11 5.13
CA GLY A 30 2.08 -7.67 5.36
C GLY A 30 3.44 -7.10 4.89
N PRO A 31 3.57 -5.76 4.88
CA PRO A 31 4.81 -5.10 4.47
C PRO A 31 5.96 -5.42 5.43
N THR A 32 7.15 -5.60 4.85
CA THR A 32 8.39 -5.84 5.60
C THR A 32 9.24 -4.57 5.67
N VAL A 33 10.38 -4.64 6.38
CA VAL A 33 11.41 -3.60 6.33
C VAL A 33 11.87 -3.35 4.91
N GLN A 34 11.99 -4.42 4.10
CA GLN A 34 12.43 -4.28 2.71
C GLN A 34 11.38 -3.49 1.90
N THR A 35 10.09 -3.78 2.10
CA THR A 35 8.98 -3.00 1.51
C THR A 35 9.08 -1.52 1.88
N ALA A 36 9.37 -1.23 3.15
CA ALA A 36 9.54 0.14 3.62
C ALA A 36 10.80 0.81 3.04
N LEU A 37 11.93 0.10 2.94
CA LEU A 37 13.17 0.59 2.35
C LEU A 37 13.00 0.89 0.85
N SER A 38 12.25 0.09 0.11
CA SER A 38 11.92 0.35 -1.29
C SER A 38 11.14 1.65 -1.46
N LEU A 39 10.28 2.01 -0.50
CA LEU A 39 9.49 3.25 -0.54
C LEU A 39 10.26 4.49 -0.08
N PHE A 40 11.01 4.38 1.02
CA PHE A 40 11.60 5.54 1.70
C PHE A 40 13.12 5.67 1.50
N GLY A 41 13.75 4.73 0.81
CA GLY A 41 15.19 4.68 0.65
C GLY A 41 15.95 4.50 1.97
N SER A 42 17.26 4.77 1.95
CA SER A 42 18.16 4.64 3.11
C SER A 42 17.89 5.66 4.23
N SER A 43 17.09 6.69 3.94
CA SER A 43 16.62 7.71 4.91
C SER A 43 15.73 7.14 6.02
N ILE A 44 15.36 5.85 5.95
CA ILE A 44 14.54 5.16 6.95
C ILE A 44 15.20 5.11 8.34
N SER A 45 16.53 5.18 8.42
CA SER A 45 17.32 4.91 9.63
C SER A 45 17.27 6.00 10.71
N GLN A 46 16.72 7.19 10.42
CA GLN A 46 16.82 8.36 11.30
C GLN A 46 15.56 8.66 12.13
N VAL A 47 14.47 7.91 11.96
CA VAL A 47 13.21 8.15 12.69
C VAL A 47 12.62 6.82 13.14
N GLU A 48 12.10 6.77 14.37
CA GLU A 48 11.33 5.61 14.83
C GLU A 48 10.06 5.48 13.98
N ARG A 49 9.90 4.33 13.32
CA ARG A 49 8.76 4.05 12.46
C ARG A 49 7.94 2.92 13.02
N VAL A 50 6.63 3.03 12.84
CA VAL A 50 5.66 2.01 13.21
C VAL A 50 4.87 1.57 11.99
N THR A 51 4.45 0.32 12.01
CA THR A 51 3.44 -0.22 11.11
C THR A 51 2.13 -0.24 11.89
N ILE A 52 1.09 0.35 11.30
CA ILE A 52 -0.27 0.29 11.82
C ILE A 52 -1.00 -0.78 11.03
N ARG A 53 -1.48 -1.82 11.71
CA ARG A 53 -2.31 -2.85 11.10
C ARG A 53 -3.77 -2.43 11.24
N LEU A 54 -4.49 -2.50 10.13
CA LEU A 54 -5.90 -2.15 10.03
C LEU A 54 -6.73 -3.38 9.69
N ASP A 55 -7.95 -3.44 10.21
CA ASP A 55 -9.02 -4.32 9.80
C ASP A 55 -10.14 -3.44 9.23
N VAL A 56 -10.13 -3.29 7.91
CA VAL A 56 -10.98 -2.34 7.18
C VAL A 56 -12.06 -3.13 6.44
N PRO A 57 -13.34 -2.73 6.49
CA PRO A 57 -14.36 -3.39 5.68
C PRO A 57 -14.12 -3.15 4.18
N ASP A 58 -14.40 -4.16 3.35
CA ASP A 58 -14.17 -4.14 1.89
C ASP A 58 -14.83 -2.96 1.16
N ASP A 59 -15.95 -2.47 1.70
CA ASP A 59 -16.69 -1.32 1.16
C ASP A 59 -15.90 0.00 1.27
N TYR A 60 -14.92 0.08 2.16
CA TYR A 60 -14.11 1.28 2.38
C TYR A 60 -12.76 1.25 1.66
N MET A 61 -12.50 0.23 0.84
CA MET A 61 -11.23 0.11 0.14
C MET A 61 -11.39 -0.18 -1.36
N VAL A 62 -10.46 0.37 -2.13
CA VAL A 62 -10.19 -0.02 -3.51
C VAL A 62 -8.82 -0.64 -3.54
N LEU A 63 -8.74 -1.88 -4.02
CA LEU A 63 -7.47 -2.58 -4.19
C LEU A 63 -6.87 -2.28 -5.56
N SER A 64 -5.54 -2.22 -5.64
CA SER A 64 -4.80 -2.02 -6.89
C SER A 64 -3.48 -2.78 -6.90
N SER A 65 -3.04 -3.18 -8.09
CA SER A 65 -1.71 -3.75 -8.32
C SER A 65 -0.64 -2.65 -8.14
N TYR A 66 0.33 -2.87 -7.26
CA TYR A 66 1.45 -1.93 -7.07
C TYR A 66 2.35 -1.88 -8.30
N PHE A 67 2.61 -3.01 -8.96
CA PHE A 67 3.44 -3.05 -10.16
C PHE A 67 2.87 -2.16 -11.27
N CYS A 68 1.61 -2.38 -11.68
CA CYS A 68 0.94 -1.53 -12.68
C CYS A 68 0.93 -0.05 -12.26
N TRP A 69 0.74 0.25 -10.97
CA TRP A 69 0.81 1.63 -10.49
C TRP A 69 2.20 2.27 -10.72
N CYS A 70 3.28 1.54 -10.42
CA CYS A 70 4.64 2.00 -10.64
C CYS A 70 4.95 2.20 -12.13
N GLU A 71 4.50 1.30 -13.00
CA GLU A 71 4.66 1.44 -14.46
C GLU A 71 3.94 2.71 -14.96
N ILE A 72 2.69 2.92 -14.54
CA ILE A 72 1.93 4.14 -14.88
C ILE A 72 2.63 5.39 -14.36
N LEU A 73 3.15 5.37 -13.12
CA LEU A 73 3.88 6.48 -12.54
C LEU A 73 5.15 6.80 -13.35
N ASN A 74 5.90 5.79 -13.77
CA ASN A 74 7.09 5.97 -14.61
C ASN A 74 6.74 6.62 -15.94
N LEU A 75 5.68 6.16 -16.62
CA LEU A 75 5.21 6.78 -17.87
C LEU A 75 4.88 8.27 -17.68
N VAL A 76 4.19 8.62 -16.59
CA VAL A 76 3.87 10.02 -16.25
C VAL A 76 5.13 10.85 -16.02
N ILE A 77 6.10 10.32 -15.28
CA ILE A 77 7.38 11.00 -15.00
C ILE A 77 8.17 11.25 -16.29
N GLU A 78 8.14 10.29 -17.22
CA GLU A 78 8.79 10.39 -18.53
C GLU A 78 8.03 11.29 -19.52
N GLY A 79 6.83 11.75 -19.17
CA GLY A 79 5.98 12.55 -20.05
C GLY A 79 5.26 11.74 -21.14
N THR A 80 5.22 10.42 -21.00
CA THR A 80 4.47 9.52 -21.88
C THR A 80 2.98 9.55 -21.52
N PRO A 81 2.07 9.68 -22.50
CA PRO A 81 0.64 9.60 -22.24
C PRO A 81 0.25 8.26 -21.62
N VAL A 82 -0.58 8.30 -20.58
CA VAL A 82 -1.17 7.11 -19.96
C VAL A 82 -2.50 6.80 -20.63
N GLU A 83 -2.64 5.59 -21.15
CA GLU A 83 -3.88 5.12 -21.75
C GLU A 83 -4.89 4.69 -20.68
N GLN A 84 -6.18 4.82 -20.97
CA GLN A 84 -7.26 4.44 -20.06
C GLN A 84 -7.22 2.94 -19.72
N ASP A 85 -6.76 2.10 -20.64
CA ASP A 85 -6.67 0.66 -20.46
C ASP A 85 -5.64 0.29 -19.38
N SER A 86 -4.52 1.02 -19.29
CA SER A 86 -3.52 0.83 -18.23
C SER A 86 -4.10 1.05 -16.82
N LEU A 87 -4.99 2.04 -16.67
CA LEU A 87 -5.69 2.28 -15.41
C LEU A 87 -6.71 1.19 -15.07
N SER A 88 -7.27 0.55 -16.10
CA SER A 88 -8.23 -0.54 -15.94
C SER A 88 -7.53 -1.84 -15.52
N GLU A 89 -6.37 -2.13 -16.10
CA GLU A 89 -5.54 -3.28 -15.74
C GLU A 89 -5.10 -3.23 -14.27
N MET A 90 -4.64 -2.06 -13.80
CA MET A 90 -4.25 -1.85 -12.40
C MET A 90 -5.34 -2.22 -11.38
N LEU A 91 -6.61 -2.21 -11.79
CA LEU A 91 -7.78 -2.41 -10.94
C LEU A 91 -8.53 -3.71 -11.26
N SER A 92 -8.06 -4.50 -12.21
CA SER A 92 -8.71 -5.73 -12.64
C SER A 92 -8.27 -6.92 -11.79
N GLU A 93 -9.19 -7.84 -11.50
CA GLU A 93 -8.86 -9.08 -10.81
C GLU A 93 -8.38 -10.16 -11.79
N PRO A 94 -7.44 -11.04 -11.37
CA PRO A 94 -6.74 -11.03 -10.08
C PRO A 94 -5.68 -9.93 -9.99
N LEU A 95 -5.60 -9.25 -8.83
CA LEU A 95 -4.65 -8.15 -8.61
C LEU A 95 -3.22 -8.60 -8.32
N MET A 96 -3.01 -9.88 -7.96
CA MET A 96 -1.67 -10.46 -7.83
C MET A 96 -1.34 -11.26 -9.08
N SER A 97 -0.15 -10.99 -9.61
CA SER A 97 0.44 -11.86 -10.63
C SER A 97 0.83 -13.22 -9.99
N PRO A 98 0.89 -14.31 -10.78
CA PRO A 98 1.39 -15.61 -10.31
C PRO A 98 2.84 -15.58 -9.82
N GLU A 99 3.62 -14.58 -10.23
CA GLU A 99 5.03 -14.40 -9.89
C GLU A 99 5.21 -13.67 -8.54
N GLY A 100 4.10 -13.24 -7.93
CA GLY A 100 4.08 -12.42 -6.73
C GLY A 100 4.08 -10.95 -7.10
N ASP A 101 3.03 -10.24 -6.68
CA ASP A 101 2.94 -8.78 -6.75
C ASP A 101 2.50 -8.25 -5.38
N ASP A 102 2.76 -6.99 -5.14
CA ASP A 102 2.24 -6.29 -3.98
C ASP A 102 0.87 -5.68 -4.33
N VAL A 103 -0.11 -5.89 -3.45
CA VAL A 103 -1.44 -5.28 -3.55
C VAL A 103 -1.51 -4.10 -2.60
N GLN A 104 -1.91 -2.96 -3.14
CA GLN A 104 -2.23 -1.78 -2.36
C GLN A 104 -3.72 -1.71 -2.07
N ALA A 105 -4.05 -1.19 -0.90
CA ALA A 105 -5.40 -0.74 -0.55
C ALA A 105 -5.40 0.78 -0.48
N VAL A 106 -6.30 1.40 -1.21
CA VAL A 106 -6.54 2.84 -1.15
C VAL A 106 -7.81 3.06 -0.34
N LEU A 107 -7.70 3.88 0.70
CA LEU A 107 -8.74 4.20 1.67
C LEU A 107 -9.10 5.68 1.60
N PRO A 108 -10.34 6.08 1.92
CA PRO A 108 -10.70 7.49 1.98
C PRO A 108 -10.13 8.21 3.21
N TYR A 109 -10.01 7.49 4.32
CA TYR A 109 -9.54 7.94 5.63
C TYR A 109 -9.14 6.72 6.47
N ILE A 110 -8.60 6.94 7.68
CA ILE A 110 -8.42 5.89 8.68
C ILE A 110 -9.40 6.13 9.83
N ASP A 111 -10.32 5.19 10.06
CA ASP A 111 -11.13 5.18 11.27
C ASP A 111 -10.32 4.55 12.42
N PRO A 112 -10.22 5.19 13.59
CA PRO A 112 -9.54 4.61 14.75
C PRO A 112 -10.05 3.23 15.15
N ARG A 113 -11.32 2.90 14.86
CA ARG A 113 -11.92 1.58 15.15
C ARG A 113 -11.36 0.46 14.28
N TRP A 114 -10.77 0.78 13.13
CA TRP A 114 -10.12 -0.20 12.26
C TRP A 114 -8.72 -0.57 12.76
N VAL A 115 -8.13 0.18 13.70
CA VAL A 115 -6.77 -0.08 14.18
C VAL A 115 -6.75 -1.32 15.07
N VAL A 116 -6.09 -2.38 14.60
CA VAL A 116 -5.95 -3.63 15.38
C VAL A 116 -4.61 -3.76 16.08
N ALA A 117 -3.55 -3.14 15.55
CA ALA A 117 -2.24 -3.15 16.17
C ALA A 117 -1.36 -1.99 15.69
N ILE A 118 -0.43 -1.58 16.54
CA ILE A 118 0.68 -0.68 16.20
C ILE A 118 1.96 -1.40 16.60
N CYS A 119 2.80 -1.71 15.63
CA CYS A 119 4.04 -2.46 15.83
C CYS A 119 5.23 -1.59 15.41
N PRO A 120 6.37 -1.64 16.11
CA PRO A 120 7.61 -1.10 15.57
C PRO A 120 7.89 -1.72 14.20
N LEU A 121 8.36 -0.91 13.25
CA LEU A 121 8.90 -1.42 12.00
C LEU A 121 10.23 -2.12 12.33
N VAL A 122 10.20 -3.45 12.52
CA VAL A 122 11.35 -4.22 13.03
C VAL A 122 12.44 -4.26 11.97
N THR A 123 13.38 -3.31 11.98
CA THR A 123 14.63 -3.40 11.22
C THR A 123 15.35 -4.69 11.62
N ALA A 124 15.56 -5.59 10.65
CA ALA A 124 16.47 -6.71 10.82
C ALA A 124 17.89 -6.14 10.97
N ASN A 125 18.25 -5.76 12.20
CA ASN A 125 19.59 -5.67 12.79
C ASN A 125 19.56 -4.81 14.06
N ARG A 126 19.05 -5.39 15.15
CA ARG A 126 19.78 -5.31 16.41
C ARG A 126 20.04 -6.74 16.84
N SER A 127 21.25 -7.23 16.61
CA SER A 127 21.79 -8.37 17.35
C SER A 127 21.60 -8.06 18.83
N THR A 128 20.56 -8.60 19.43
CA THR A 128 20.43 -8.68 20.87
C THR A 128 21.46 -9.71 21.32
N HIS A 129 22.70 -9.26 21.55
CA HIS A 129 23.57 -9.92 22.50
C HIS A 129 22.86 -9.83 23.86
N LEU A 130 22.15 -10.90 24.22
CA LEU A 130 21.78 -11.15 25.60
C LEU A 130 23.08 -11.49 26.33
N PRO A 131 23.44 -10.80 27.43
CA PRO A 131 24.50 -11.27 28.29
C PRO A 131 24.02 -12.54 29.00
N VAL A 132 24.85 -13.58 28.93
CA VAL A 132 24.77 -14.78 29.78
C VAL A 132 25.15 -14.39 31.21
#